data_AF-A0A6B2E1N0-F1
#
_entry.id   AF-A0A6B2E1N0-F1
#
_cell.length_a   1.000
_cell.length_b   1.000
_cell.length_c   1.000
_cell.angle_alpha   90.00
_cell.angle_beta   90.00
_cell.angle_gamma   90.00
#
_symmetry.space_group_name_H-M   'P 1'
#
loop_
_entity.id
_entity.type
_entity.pdbx_description
1 polymer ?
#
loop_
_entity_poly.entity_id
_entity_poly.type
_entity_poly.pdbx_seq_one_letter_code
_entity_poly.pdbx_strand_id
1 'polypeptide(L)'
;GIDDDAAARLAALVDGVHDATSLLGDDAKDRWLTALARLAERPSLPPLLAGRLTRILHDSGLLDALDIELRLGRALTPGITPSAGAAYVEGFFDGGALLLVHDEGLLRVIDAWLAAIPPETFTEVLPLLRRTFGAFSGPEKRAIGHRAAGLTGPTRRAPVAEELDEDRAERVLPVLAELLGVGA
;
A
#
# COMPACT_ATOMS: atom_id res chain seq x y z
N GLY A 1 5.94 12.92 -16.58
CA GLY A 1 5.24 12.36 -15.42
C GLY A 1 4.29 13.40 -14.87
N ILE A 2 3.27 12.97 -14.13
CA ILE A 2 2.41 13.86 -13.34
C ILE A 2 3.20 14.23 -12.08
N ASP A 3 3.24 15.52 -11.71
CA ASP A 3 3.86 15.96 -10.46
C ASP A 3 2.95 15.69 -9.24
N ASP A 4 3.49 15.86 -8.03
CA ASP A 4 2.78 15.53 -6.79
C ASP A 4 1.51 16.38 -6.60
N ASP A 5 1.54 17.66 -6.98
CA ASP A 5 0.38 18.55 -6.90
C ASP A 5 -0.72 18.12 -7.86
N ALA A 6 -0.35 17.72 -9.08
CA ALA A 6 -1.28 17.20 -10.05
C ALA A 6 -1.84 15.83 -9.62
N ALA A 7 -1.03 14.98 -8.99
CA ALA A 7 -1.50 13.72 -8.42
C ALA A 7 -2.53 13.95 -7.30
N ALA A 8 -2.29 14.91 -6.41
CA ALA A 8 -3.22 15.28 -5.35
C ALA A 8 -4.55 15.84 -5.91
N ARG A 9 -4.49 16.72 -6.92
CA ARG A 9 -5.71 17.21 -7.60
C ARG A 9 -6.49 16.09 -8.27
N LEU A 10 -5.81 15.14 -8.91
CA LEU A 10 -6.45 14.00 -9.54
C LEU A 10 -7.08 13.06 -8.51
N ALA A 11 -6.46 12.86 -7.35
CA ALA A 11 -7.04 12.06 -6.27
C ALA A 11 -8.37 12.66 -5.78
N ALA A 12 -8.41 13.98 -5.55
CA ALA A 12 -9.64 14.66 -5.19
C ALA A 12 -10.74 14.56 -6.27
N LEU A 13 -10.36 14.57 -7.55
CA LEU A 13 -11.31 14.34 -8.65
C LEU A 13 -11.82 12.90 -8.69
N VAL A 14 -10.93 11.91 -8.45
CA VAL A 14 -11.30 10.49 -8.34
C VAL A 14 -12.33 10.31 -7.22
N ASP A 15 -12.14 10.97 -6.08
CA ASP A 15 -13.08 10.92 -4.96
C ASP A 15 -14.43 11.50 -5.31
N GLY A 16 -14.44 12.70 -5.90
CA GLY A 16 -15.69 13.33 -6.34
C GLY A 16 -16.47 12.48 -7.35
N VAL A 17 -15.77 11.82 -8.28
CA VAL A 17 -16.41 10.89 -9.23
C VAL A 17 -16.89 9.61 -8.53
N HIS A 18 -16.10 9.05 -7.61
CA HIS A 18 -16.49 7.88 -6.85
C HIS A 18 -17.77 8.12 -6.03
N ASP A 19 -17.84 9.24 -5.33
CA ASP A 19 -19.04 9.66 -4.58
C ASP A 19 -20.24 9.85 -5.50
N ALA A 20 -20.06 10.54 -6.63
CA ALA A 20 -21.14 10.77 -7.60
C ALA A 20 -21.66 9.46 -8.21
N THR A 21 -20.77 8.54 -8.59
CA THR A 21 -21.17 7.24 -9.18
C THR A 21 -21.96 6.37 -8.21
N SER A 22 -21.67 6.48 -6.90
CA SER A 22 -22.44 5.79 -5.86
C SER A 22 -23.89 6.29 -5.75
N LEU A 23 -24.19 7.49 -6.26
CA LEU A 23 -25.54 8.06 -6.31
C LEU A 23 -26.28 7.76 -7.63
N LEU A 24 -25.58 7.32 -8.68
CA LEU A 24 -26.11 7.12 -10.03
C LEU A 24 -26.58 5.68 -10.30
N GLY A 25 -26.37 4.75 -9.37
CA GLY A 25 -26.78 3.34 -9.45
C GLY A 25 -25.67 2.38 -9.88
N ASP A 26 -25.98 1.08 -9.82
CA ASP A 26 -24.98 -0.01 -9.92
C ASP A 26 -24.23 -0.02 -11.26
N ASP A 27 -24.91 0.19 -12.39
CA ASP A 27 -24.26 0.23 -13.72
C ASP A 27 -23.18 1.34 -13.85
N ALA A 28 -23.38 2.48 -13.17
CA ALA A 28 -22.41 3.57 -13.18
C ALA A 28 -21.23 3.23 -12.26
N LYS A 29 -21.53 2.67 -11.08
CA LYS A 29 -20.54 2.20 -10.11
C LYS A 29 -19.64 1.11 -10.71
N ASP A 30 -20.20 0.10 -11.35
CA ASP A 30 -19.45 -1.03 -11.91
C ASP A 30 -18.52 -0.59 -13.05
N ARG A 31 -18.99 0.30 -13.93
CA ARG A 31 -18.15 0.88 -14.99
C ARG A 31 -17.00 1.70 -14.41
N TRP A 32 -17.25 2.47 -13.36
CA TRP A 32 -16.23 3.26 -12.68
C TRP A 32 -15.19 2.38 -12.00
N LEU A 33 -15.62 1.40 -11.21
CA LEU A 33 -14.72 0.48 -10.51
C LEU A 33 -13.88 -0.35 -11.50
N THR A 34 -14.47 -0.76 -12.62
CA THR A 34 -13.72 -1.42 -13.71
C THR A 34 -12.62 -0.52 -14.28
N ALA A 35 -12.89 0.77 -14.46
CA ALA A 35 -11.88 1.72 -14.92
C ALA A 35 -10.76 1.93 -13.88
N LEU A 36 -11.11 2.03 -12.60
CA LEU A 36 -10.13 2.15 -11.52
C LEU A 36 -9.26 0.91 -11.39
N ALA A 37 -9.84 -0.29 -11.50
CA ALA A 37 -9.08 -1.55 -11.47
C ALA A 37 -8.01 -1.59 -12.57
N ARG A 38 -8.39 -1.24 -13.81
CA ARG A 38 -7.44 -1.15 -14.94
C ARG A 38 -6.37 -0.08 -14.73
N LEU A 39 -6.73 1.04 -14.12
CA LEU A 39 -5.78 2.12 -13.84
C LEU A 39 -4.77 1.71 -12.75
N ALA A 40 -5.22 1.00 -11.72
CA ALA A 40 -4.40 0.51 -10.62
C ALA A 40 -3.33 -0.51 -11.05
N GLU A 41 -3.51 -1.18 -12.20
CA GLU A 41 -2.53 -2.10 -12.77
C GLU A 41 -1.38 -1.39 -13.51
N ARG A 42 -1.49 -0.08 -13.76
CA ARG A 42 -0.49 0.64 -14.56
C ARG A 42 0.76 0.95 -13.73
N PRO A 43 1.97 0.51 -14.16
CA PRO A 43 3.21 0.83 -13.44
C PRO A 43 3.54 2.32 -13.39
N SER A 44 3.00 3.11 -14.33
CA SER A 44 3.22 4.55 -14.42
C SER A 44 2.27 5.38 -13.55
N LEU A 45 1.40 4.76 -12.75
CA LEU A 45 0.45 5.46 -11.90
C LEU A 45 1.20 6.15 -10.75
N PRO A 46 0.97 7.45 -10.49
CA PRO A 46 1.59 8.12 -9.35
C PRO A 46 1.28 7.39 -8.04
N PRO A 47 2.24 7.24 -7.11
CA PRO A 47 2.07 6.43 -5.90
C PRO A 47 0.86 6.83 -5.07
N LEU A 48 0.60 8.13 -4.90
CA LEU A 48 -0.58 8.65 -4.20
C LEU A 48 -1.89 8.14 -4.81
N LEU A 49 -2.02 8.20 -6.13
CA LEU A 49 -3.19 7.65 -6.82
C LEU A 49 -3.27 6.13 -6.68
N ALA A 50 -2.14 5.42 -6.77
CA ALA A 50 -2.11 3.96 -6.61
C ALA A 50 -2.62 3.53 -5.23
N GLY A 51 -2.22 4.24 -4.17
CA GLY A 51 -2.74 4.04 -2.82
C GLY A 51 -4.25 4.29 -2.75
N ARG A 52 -4.71 5.45 -3.25
CA ARG A 52 -6.11 5.84 -3.19
C ARG A 52 -7.04 4.90 -3.97
N LEU A 53 -6.64 4.50 -5.17
CA LEU A 53 -7.40 3.54 -5.97
C LEU A 53 -7.47 2.18 -5.29
N THR A 54 -6.36 1.74 -4.70
CA THR A 54 -6.33 0.47 -3.95
C THR A 54 -7.29 0.51 -2.75
N ARG A 55 -7.38 1.64 -2.04
CA ARG A 55 -8.35 1.84 -0.96
C ARG A 55 -9.80 1.78 -1.47
N ILE A 56 -10.13 2.50 -2.53
CA ILE A 56 -11.48 2.51 -3.12
C ILE A 56 -11.91 1.11 -3.57
N LEU A 57 -11.02 0.37 -4.24
CA LEU A 57 -11.31 -0.98 -4.72
C LEU A 57 -11.53 -1.96 -3.55
N HIS A 58 -10.76 -1.83 -2.46
CA HIS A 58 -10.97 -2.61 -1.25
C HIS A 58 -12.29 -2.30 -0.55
N ASP A 59 -12.60 -1.02 -0.35
CA ASP A 59 -13.87 -0.59 0.25
C ASP A 59 -15.09 -1.02 -0.60
N SER A 60 -14.88 -1.19 -1.90
CA SER A 60 -15.89 -1.72 -2.83
C SER A 60 -15.96 -3.25 -2.89
N GLY A 61 -15.12 -3.96 -2.12
CA GLY A 61 -15.09 -5.43 -2.06
C GLY A 61 -14.41 -6.12 -3.25
N LEU A 62 -13.68 -5.37 -4.09
CA LEU A 62 -12.97 -5.91 -5.25
C LEU A 62 -11.54 -6.37 -4.94
N LEU A 63 -10.98 -5.92 -3.81
CA LEU A 63 -9.69 -6.39 -3.30
C LEU A 63 -9.90 -6.90 -1.89
N ASP A 64 -9.41 -8.11 -1.61
CA ASP A 64 -9.44 -8.65 -0.26
C ASP A 64 -8.25 -8.19 0.59
N ALA A 65 -8.16 -8.65 1.83
CA ALA A 65 -7.07 -8.27 2.73
C ALA A 65 -5.68 -8.72 2.21
N LEU A 66 -5.60 -9.88 1.54
CA LEU A 66 -4.36 -10.40 0.99
C LEU A 66 -3.91 -9.58 -0.22
N ASP A 67 -4.83 -9.16 -1.08
CA ASP A 67 -4.55 -8.24 -2.19
C ASP A 67 -3.97 -6.91 -1.68
N ILE A 68 -4.55 -6.39 -0.60
CA ILE A 68 -4.06 -5.17 0.04
C ILE A 68 -2.66 -5.40 0.60
N GLU A 69 -2.44 -6.46 1.36
CA GLU A 69 -1.12 -6.78 1.94
C GLU A 69 -0.05 -6.90 0.85
N LEU A 70 -0.35 -7.57 -0.26
CA LEU A 70 0.56 -7.71 -1.40
C LEU A 70 0.87 -6.36 -2.07
N ARG A 71 -0.14 -5.52 -2.30
CA ARG A 71 0.05 -4.20 -2.93
C ARG A 71 0.82 -3.25 -2.01
N LEU A 72 0.50 -3.24 -0.71
CA LEU A 72 1.22 -2.46 0.29
C LEU A 72 2.67 -2.94 0.38
N GLY A 73 2.91 -4.24 0.46
CA GLY A 73 4.25 -4.82 0.52
C GLY A 73 5.10 -4.45 -0.70
N ARG A 74 4.51 -4.46 -1.91
CA ARG A 74 5.19 -3.99 -3.14
C ARG A 74 5.50 -2.50 -3.10
N ALA A 75 4.55 -1.67 -2.70
CA ALA A 75 4.72 -0.21 -2.63
C ALA A 75 5.74 0.22 -1.56
N LEU A 76 5.99 -0.64 -0.57
CA LEU A 76 6.87 -0.38 0.58
C LEU A 76 8.13 -1.26 0.59
N THR A 77 8.41 -1.94 -0.52
CA THR A 77 9.63 -2.73 -0.69
C THR A 77 10.87 -1.83 -0.67
N PRO A 78 12.04 -2.30 -0.16
CA PRO A 78 13.26 -1.49 -0.07
C PRO A 78 13.75 -0.81 -1.35
N GLY A 79 13.36 -1.31 -2.54
CA GLY A 79 13.70 -0.70 -3.83
C GLY A 79 12.87 0.53 -4.21
N ILE A 80 11.83 0.86 -3.45
CA ILE A 80 11.00 2.05 -3.67
C ILE A 80 11.54 3.22 -2.84
N THR A 81 11.56 4.43 -3.41
CA THR A 81 11.98 5.61 -2.66
C THR A 81 11.04 5.85 -1.47
N PRO A 82 11.56 6.22 -0.28
CA PRO A 82 10.70 6.47 0.87
C PRO A 82 9.61 7.52 0.63
N SER A 83 9.88 8.53 -0.22
CA SER A 83 8.89 9.52 -0.64
C SER A 83 7.73 8.90 -1.42
N ALA A 84 8.00 8.00 -2.36
CA ALA A 84 6.98 7.30 -3.13
C ALA A 84 6.16 6.35 -2.23
N GLY A 85 6.82 5.63 -1.32
CA GLY A 85 6.14 4.80 -0.33
C GLY A 85 5.22 5.61 0.59
N ALA A 86 5.71 6.74 1.09
CA ALA A 86 4.93 7.65 1.93
C ALA A 86 3.73 8.27 1.17
N ALA A 87 3.89 8.62 -0.11
CA ALA A 87 2.80 9.10 -0.96
C ALA A 87 1.73 8.01 -1.20
N TYR A 88 2.16 6.75 -1.41
CA TYR A 88 1.23 5.63 -1.51
C TYR A 88 0.45 5.43 -0.20
N VAL A 89 1.14 5.41 0.94
CA VAL A 89 0.55 5.30 2.29
C VAL A 89 -0.47 6.41 2.51
N GLU A 90 -0.13 7.64 2.11
CA GLU A 90 -1.06 8.76 2.18
C GLU A 90 -2.34 8.49 1.41
N GLY A 91 -2.26 8.23 0.10
CA GLY A 91 -3.45 8.02 -0.71
C GLY A 91 -4.28 6.83 -0.22
N PHE A 92 -3.63 5.80 0.32
CA PHE A 92 -4.29 4.61 0.84
C PHE A 92 -5.07 4.87 2.15
N PHE A 93 -4.56 5.72 3.05
CA PHE A 93 -5.24 6.06 4.30
C PHE A 93 -6.05 7.35 4.24
N ASP A 94 -6.04 8.03 3.11
CA ASP A 94 -6.95 9.14 2.85
C ASP A 94 -8.39 8.58 2.91
N GLY A 95 -9.14 8.92 3.95
CA GLY A 95 -10.46 8.35 4.24
C GLY A 95 -10.59 7.55 5.55
N GLY A 96 -9.50 7.29 6.29
CA GLY A 96 -9.60 6.88 7.70
C GLY A 96 -8.60 5.83 8.19
N ALA A 97 -8.49 5.71 9.51
CA ALA A 97 -7.46 4.92 10.19
C ALA A 97 -7.90 3.48 10.54
N LEU A 98 -9.19 3.17 10.36
CA LEU A 98 -9.81 1.95 10.88
C LEU A 98 -9.13 0.67 10.38
N LEU A 99 -8.56 0.67 9.18
CA LEU A 99 -7.89 -0.53 8.67
C LEU A 99 -6.65 -0.91 9.50
N LEU A 100 -5.87 0.06 9.96
CA LEU A 100 -4.72 -0.17 10.86
C LEU A 100 -5.15 -0.63 12.25
N VAL A 101 -6.38 -0.33 12.63
CA VAL A 101 -6.97 -0.89 13.83
C VAL A 101 -7.29 -2.36 13.55
N HIS A 102 -8.10 -2.69 12.55
CA HIS A 102 -8.66 -4.04 12.45
C HIS A 102 -7.73 -5.09 11.82
N ASP A 103 -6.69 -4.68 11.10
CA ASP A 103 -5.78 -5.57 10.39
C ASP A 103 -4.35 -5.52 10.94
N GLU A 104 -3.97 -6.58 11.67
CA GLU A 104 -2.62 -6.69 12.24
C GLU A 104 -1.55 -6.94 11.17
N GLY A 105 -1.88 -7.66 10.09
CA GLY A 105 -0.92 -7.96 9.01
C GLY A 105 -0.49 -6.68 8.31
N LEU A 106 -1.47 -5.85 7.95
CA LEU A 106 -1.24 -4.54 7.36
C LEU A 106 -0.45 -3.61 8.29
N LEU A 107 -0.78 -3.61 9.58
CA LEU A 107 -0.03 -2.83 10.57
C LEU A 107 1.43 -3.28 10.66
N ARG A 108 1.72 -4.58 10.58
CA ARG A 108 3.11 -5.10 10.54
C ARG A 108 3.85 -4.67 9.27
N VAL A 109 3.20 -4.63 8.12
CA VAL A 109 3.84 -4.17 6.87
C VAL A 109 4.24 -2.69 7.00
N ILE A 110 3.36 -1.85 7.54
CA ILE A 110 3.66 -0.43 7.78
C ILE A 110 4.76 -0.25 8.83
N ASP A 111 4.70 -0.99 9.94
CA ASP A 111 5.71 -0.95 11.02
C ASP A 111 7.10 -1.33 10.50
N ALA A 112 7.20 -2.47 9.79
CA ALA A 112 8.46 -2.93 9.22
C ALA A 112 9.03 -1.96 8.20
N TRP A 113 8.19 -1.35 7.37
CA TRP A 113 8.62 -0.32 6.42
C TRP A 113 9.14 0.93 7.14
N LEU A 114 8.37 1.49 8.08
CA LEU A 114 8.77 2.66 8.85
C LEU A 114 10.09 2.43 9.59
N ALA A 115 10.28 1.25 10.18
CA ALA A 115 11.50 0.85 10.88
C ALA A 115 12.71 0.69 9.95
N ALA A 116 12.50 0.46 8.65
CA ALA A 116 13.56 0.31 7.66
C ALA A 116 14.03 1.65 7.06
N ILE A 117 13.31 2.77 7.29
CA ILE A 117 13.68 4.08 6.76
C ILE A 117 14.88 4.63 7.53
N PRO A 118 16.00 4.99 6.87
CA PRO A 118 17.13 5.63 7.55
C PRO A 118 16.71 6.94 8.23
N PRO A 119 17.29 7.31 9.38
CA PRO A 119 16.87 8.51 10.14
C PRO A 119 16.88 9.80 9.31
N GLU A 120 17.83 9.91 8.40
CA GLU A 120 18.05 11.10 7.59
C GLU A 120 16.92 11.26 6.56
N THR A 121 16.53 10.16 5.93
CA THR A 121 15.40 10.12 5.00
C THR A 121 14.06 10.17 5.72
N PHE A 122 13.97 9.63 6.94
CA PHE A 122 12.76 9.69 7.75
C PHE A 122 12.32 11.13 7.99
N THR A 123 13.28 12.02 8.27
CA THR A 123 13.02 13.46 8.46
C THR A 123 12.44 14.12 7.21
N GLU A 124 12.87 13.70 6.02
CA GLU A 124 12.38 14.23 4.73
C GLU A 124 10.93 13.82 4.45
N VAL A 125 10.55 12.57 4.78
CA VAL A 125 9.19 12.05 4.54
C VAL A 125 8.22 12.34 5.68
N LEU A 126 8.72 12.77 6.85
CA LEU A 126 7.92 13.04 8.04
C LEU A 126 6.75 14.03 7.80
N PRO A 127 6.89 15.12 7.03
CA PRO A 127 5.76 16.01 6.76
C PRO A 127 4.59 15.28 6.08
N LEU A 128 4.89 14.38 5.15
CA LEU A 128 3.90 13.58 4.41
C LEU A 128 3.21 12.56 5.31
N LEU A 129 4.01 11.85 6.12
CA LEU A 129 3.51 10.91 7.12
C LEU A 129 2.65 11.62 8.17
N ARG A 130 3.06 12.82 8.60
CA ARG A 130 2.31 13.64 9.56
C ARG A 130 0.99 14.12 8.98
N ARG A 131 0.90 14.43 7.69
CA ARG A 131 -0.38 14.77 7.03
C ARG A 131 -1.35 13.58 7.10
N THR A 132 -0.85 12.38 6.80
CA THR A 132 -1.62 11.14 6.80
C THR A 132 -2.03 10.73 8.22
N PHE A 133 -1.07 10.35 9.06
CA PHE A 133 -1.35 9.83 10.41
C PHE A 133 -1.82 10.93 11.38
N GLY A 134 -1.48 12.19 11.10
CA GLY A 134 -1.94 13.33 11.90
C GLY A 134 -3.42 13.65 11.71
N ALA A 135 -4.01 13.29 10.57
CA ALA A 135 -5.44 13.45 10.32
C ALA A 135 -6.32 12.50 11.15
N PHE A 136 -5.75 11.41 11.67
CA PHE A 136 -6.47 10.47 12.51
C PHE A 136 -6.92 11.10 13.83
N SER A 137 -8.10 10.71 14.30
CA SER A 137 -8.65 11.15 15.57
C SER A 137 -7.80 10.67 16.76
N GLY A 138 -7.92 11.35 17.91
CA GLY A 138 -7.24 10.95 19.14
C GLY A 138 -7.51 9.48 19.56
N PRO A 139 -8.76 8.99 19.52
CA PRO A 139 -9.07 7.58 19.77
C PRO A 139 -8.38 6.62 18.79
N GLU A 140 -8.42 6.89 17.48
CA GLU A 140 -7.77 6.07 16.47
C GLU A 140 -6.26 5.96 16.72
N LYS A 141 -5.59 7.09 16.96
CA LYS A 141 -4.16 7.12 17.28
C LYS A 141 -3.82 6.28 18.51
N ARG A 142 -4.64 6.33 19.57
CA ARG A 142 -4.45 5.51 20.78
C ARG A 142 -4.64 4.02 20.52
N ALA A 143 -5.65 3.65 19.73
CA ALA A 143 -5.94 2.26 19.38
C ALA A 143 -4.82 1.66 18.51
N ILE A 144 -4.39 2.40 17.49
CA ILE A 144 -3.25 2.02 16.64
C ILE A 144 -1.98 1.90 17.48
N GLY A 145 -1.70 2.88 18.36
CA GLY A 145 -0.54 2.84 19.25
C GLY A 145 -0.52 1.62 20.18
N HIS A 146 -1.68 1.22 20.74
CA HIS A 146 -1.79 -0.01 21.54
C HIS A 146 -1.50 -1.26 20.71
N ARG A 147 -2.06 -1.36 19.50
CA ARG A 147 -1.79 -2.48 18.59
C ARG A 147 -0.33 -2.55 18.19
N ALA A 148 0.25 -1.42 17.80
CA ALA A 148 1.65 -1.31 17.40
C ALA A 148 2.59 -1.69 18.55
N ALA A 149 2.30 -1.28 19.78
CA ALA A 149 3.07 -1.73 20.95
C ALA A 149 3.03 -3.26 21.10
N GLY A 150 1.90 -3.90 20.78
CA GLY A 150 1.76 -5.36 20.76
C GLY A 150 2.57 -6.07 19.66
N LEU A 151 2.96 -5.38 18.59
CA LEU A 151 3.79 -5.95 17.51
C LEU A 151 5.24 -6.20 17.93
N THR A 152 5.72 -5.51 18.98
CA THR A 152 7.09 -5.64 19.50
C THR A 152 7.34 -6.92 20.31
N GLY A 153 6.33 -7.79 20.45
CA GLY A 153 6.55 -9.18 20.87
C GLY A 153 7.41 -9.94 19.85
N PRO A 154 8.08 -11.04 20.23
CA PRO A 154 8.94 -11.78 19.31
C PRO A 154 8.12 -12.20 18.09
N THR A 155 8.33 -11.49 16.99
CA THR A 155 7.78 -11.83 15.69
C THR A 155 8.29 -13.23 15.41
N ARG A 156 7.37 -14.17 15.19
CA ARG A 156 7.72 -15.39 14.46
C ARG A 156 7.95 -14.96 13.01
N ARG A 157 9.04 -14.25 12.77
CA ARG A 157 9.70 -14.27 11.48
C ARG A 157 9.95 -15.76 11.28
N ALA A 158 9.32 -16.36 10.28
CA ALA A 158 9.86 -17.61 9.78
C ALA A 158 11.35 -17.30 9.56
N PRO A 159 12.28 -18.04 10.18
CA PRO A 159 13.69 -17.76 10.01
C PRO A 159 13.90 -17.64 8.50
N VAL A 160 14.35 -16.47 8.06
CA VAL A 160 15.04 -16.42 6.78
C VAL A 160 16.19 -17.37 7.03
N ALA A 161 16.14 -18.54 6.40
CA ALA A 161 17.20 -19.52 6.57
C ALA A 161 18.48 -18.77 6.23
N GLU A 162 19.36 -18.59 7.23
CA GLU A 162 20.64 -17.88 7.05
C GLU A 162 21.48 -18.60 5.98
N GLU A 163 21.17 -19.86 5.73
CA GLU A 163 21.62 -20.65 4.59
C GLU A 163 20.48 -20.84 3.59
N LEU A 164 20.68 -20.35 2.37
CA LEU A 164 19.82 -20.65 1.24
C LEU A 164 19.90 -22.16 0.94
N ASP A 165 18.74 -22.81 0.82
CA ASP A 165 18.65 -24.17 0.32
C ASP A 165 18.90 -24.15 -1.20
N GLU A 166 20.16 -24.35 -1.59
CA GLU A 166 20.61 -24.31 -2.98
C GLU A 166 19.85 -25.31 -3.85
N ASP A 167 19.59 -26.52 -3.35
CA ASP A 167 18.83 -27.57 -4.05
C ASP A 167 17.38 -27.15 -4.33
N ARG A 168 16.79 -26.37 -3.42
CA ARG A 168 15.44 -25.82 -3.59
C ARG A 168 15.43 -24.60 -4.52
N ALA A 169 16.46 -23.76 -4.44
CA ALA A 169 16.62 -22.60 -5.31
C ALA A 169 16.85 -23.02 -6.77
N GLU A 170 17.65 -24.06 -7.03
CA GLU A 170 17.88 -24.58 -8.38
C GLU A 170 16.60 -25.05 -9.06
N ARG A 171 15.64 -25.61 -8.30
CA ARG A 171 14.37 -26.11 -8.87
C ARG A 171 13.50 -25.02 -9.47
N VAL A 172 13.63 -23.77 -9.02
CA VAL A 172 12.84 -22.64 -9.56
C VAL A 172 13.56 -21.90 -10.69
N LEU A 173 14.86 -22.12 -10.88
CA LEU A 173 15.65 -21.45 -11.93
C LEU A 173 15.14 -21.70 -13.35
N PRO A 174 14.75 -22.92 -13.76
CA PRO A 174 14.22 -23.16 -15.10
C PRO A 174 12.96 -22.36 -15.39
N VAL A 175 12.04 -22.31 -14.41
CA VAL A 175 10.78 -21.55 -14.53
C VAL A 175 11.05 -20.05 -14.59
N LEU A 176 11.97 -19.55 -13.76
CA LEU A 176 12.37 -18.14 -13.79
C LEU A 176 13.08 -17.78 -15.09
N ALA A 177 13.93 -18.67 -15.62
CA ALA A 177 14.60 -18.47 -16.89
C ALA A 177 13.59 -18.42 -18.05
N GLU A 178 12.56 -19.24 -18.03
CA GLU A 178 11.46 -19.19 -19.01
C GLU A 178 10.65 -17.87 -18.88
N LEU A 179 10.26 -17.49 -17.67
CA LEU A 179 9.51 -16.26 -17.39
C LEU A 179 10.29 -14.98 -17.76
N LEU A 180 11.59 -14.99 -17.55
CA LEU A 180 12.49 -13.85 -17.82
C LEU A 180 13.07 -13.89 -19.24
N GLY A 181 12.75 -14.91 -20.03
CA GLY A 181 13.25 -15.06 -21.41
C GLY A 181 14.75 -15.31 -21.51
N VAL A 182 15.35 -15.93 -20.49
CA VAL A 182 16.79 -16.24 -20.38
C VAL A 182 17.06 -17.75 -20.43
N GLY A 183 16.01 -18.58 -20.53
CA GLY A 183 16.12 -20.03 -20.62
C GLY A 183 16.23 -20.52 -22.06
N ALA A 184 17.46 -20.89 -22.46
CA ALA A 184 17.87 -21.48 -23.75
C ALA A 184 17.42 -20.75 -25.04
#